data_AF-A0A9X9WNZ5-F1
#
_entry.id   AF-A0A9X9WNZ5-F1
#
_cell.length_a   1.000
_cell.length_b   1.000
_cell.length_c   1.000
_cell.angle_alpha   90.00
_cell.angle_beta   90.00
_cell.angle_gamma   90.00
#
_symmetry.space_group_name_H-M   'P 1'
#
loop_
_entity.id
_entity.type
_entity.pdbx_description
1 polymer ?
#
loop_
_entity_poly.entity_id
_entity_poly.type
_entity_poly.pdbx_seq_one_letter_code
_entity_poly.pdbx_strand_id
1 'polypeptide(L)'
;MRLPLKRSGSVAFMAGMALMVVGCAQDGSVVQAPTGDAAIAPISDPVVAFAASGAPGSEETVVLPSTGQTARVRMVRAYAAASGRDCREILVRTDGSTQTRLICRAGNGWREARPLIQDASARP
;
A
#
# COMPACT_ATOMS: atom_id res chain seq x y z
N MET A 1 17.03 30.52 31.61
CA MET A 1 17.81 29.29 31.36
C MET A 1 18.07 29.17 29.86
N ARG A 2 19.33 29.26 29.43
CA ARG A 2 19.74 29.14 28.02
C ARG A 2 20.33 27.74 27.81
N LEU A 3 19.83 26.96 26.85
CA LEU A 3 20.45 25.69 26.44
C LEU A 3 21.49 25.93 25.34
N PRO A 4 22.72 25.38 25.45
CA PRO A 4 23.67 25.39 24.35
C PRO A 4 23.38 24.27 23.35
N LEU A 5 23.10 24.63 22.09
CA LEU A 5 23.10 23.71 20.96
C LEU A 5 24.53 23.27 20.67
N LYS A 6 24.82 21.98 20.86
CA LYS A 6 26.10 21.38 20.49
C LYS A 6 26.05 20.91 19.04
N ARG A 7 26.52 21.79 18.16
CA ARG A 7 26.93 21.47 16.78
C ARG A 7 28.22 20.66 16.85
N SER A 8 28.23 19.45 16.31
CA SER A 8 29.47 18.76 15.94
C SER A 8 29.23 18.02 14.64
N GLY A 9 29.86 18.54 13.59
CA GLY A 9 29.94 17.91 12.29
C GLY A 9 31.24 17.15 12.12
N SER A 10 31.48 16.82 10.85
CA SER A 10 32.71 16.33 10.19
C SER A 10 32.43 14.97 9.57
N VAL A 11 32.19 14.91 8.25
CA VAL A 11 33.19 14.97 7.16
C VAL A 11 34.02 13.68 7.13
N ALA A 12 34.16 13.14 5.92
CA ALA A 12 34.97 12.00 5.52
C ALA A 12 34.31 10.62 5.67
N PHE A 13 33.75 10.12 4.57
CA PHE A 13 34.26 8.89 3.98
C PHE A 13 33.96 8.91 2.46
N MET A 14 34.58 9.88 1.79
CA MET A 14 34.75 9.90 0.34
C MET A 14 35.99 9.04 0.02
N ALA A 15 35.86 7.71 0.04
CA ALA A 15 36.91 6.78 -0.38
C ALA A 15 36.31 5.39 -0.61
N GLY A 16 35.88 5.12 -1.85
CA GLY A 16 35.35 3.81 -2.25
C GLY A 16 35.05 3.73 -3.74
N MET A 17 35.85 4.42 -4.56
CA MET A 17 35.77 4.38 -6.02
C MET A 17 37.07 3.77 -6.53
N ALA A 18 37.12 2.44 -6.59
CA ALA A 18 37.98 1.61 -7.45
C ALA A 18 37.91 0.15 -6.95
N LEU A 19 37.93 -0.80 -7.89
CA LEU A 19 37.94 -2.26 -7.73
C LEU A 19 36.53 -2.86 -7.54
N MET A 20 35.95 -3.68 -8.43
CA MET A 20 36.50 -4.43 -9.54
C MET A 20 35.48 -4.54 -10.69
N VAL A 21 35.95 -4.20 -11.89
CA VAL A 21 35.48 -4.77 -13.15
C VAL A 21 35.98 -6.21 -13.19
N VAL A 22 35.08 -7.16 -13.44
CA VAL A 22 35.25 -8.49 -14.08
C VAL A 22 34.13 -9.40 -13.56
N GLY A 23 33.14 -9.65 -14.41
CA GLY A 23 32.05 -10.59 -14.14
C GLY A 23 31.51 -11.11 -15.46
N CYS A 24 31.58 -12.43 -15.64
CA CYS A 24 31.61 -13.15 -16.90
C CYS A 24 30.43 -12.91 -17.85
N ALA A 25 30.75 -12.75 -19.13
CA ALA A 25 29.86 -13.11 -20.22
C ALA A 25 29.54 -14.61 -20.11
N GLN A 26 28.30 -14.93 -19.78
CA GLN A 26 27.73 -16.25 -19.91
C GLN A 26 26.61 -16.12 -20.92
N ASP A 27 26.84 -16.63 -22.13
CA ASP A 27 25.82 -16.86 -23.16
C ASP A 27 24.84 -17.93 -22.64
N GLY A 28 23.97 -17.50 -21.72
CA GLY A 28 22.78 -18.23 -21.34
C GLY A 28 21.77 -18.07 -22.46
N SER A 29 21.56 -19.13 -23.22
CA SER A 29 20.41 -19.25 -24.12
C SER A 29 19.14 -18.97 -23.31
N VAL A 30 18.58 -17.77 -23.47
CA VAL A 30 17.32 -17.41 -22.85
C VAL A 30 16.27 -18.21 -23.61
N VAL A 31 15.86 -19.33 -23.03
CA VAL A 31 14.57 -19.94 -23.35
C VAL A 31 13.57 -18.81 -23.17
N GLN A 32 13.06 -18.31 -24.29
CA GLN A 32 11.98 -17.34 -24.30
C GLN A 32 10.77 -18.06 -23.74
N ALA A 33 10.67 -18.09 -22.41
CA ALA A 33 9.42 -18.34 -21.74
C ALA A 33 8.42 -17.38 -22.37
N PRO A 34 7.22 -17.85 -22.75
CA PRO A 34 6.24 -17.01 -23.37
C PRO A 34 6.12 -15.77 -22.50
N THR A 35 6.50 -14.63 -23.07
CA THR A 35 6.15 -13.31 -22.55
C THR A 35 4.65 -13.23 -22.78
N GLY A 36 3.90 -14.02 -22.01
CA GLY A 36 2.59 -13.63 -21.58
C GLY A 36 2.85 -12.33 -20.87
N ASP A 37 2.64 -11.24 -21.60
CA ASP A 37 2.07 -10.03 -21.05
C ASP A 37 0.88 -10.53 -20.23
N ALA A 38 1.14 -10.95 -19.00
CA ALA A 38 0.14 -11.25 -18.03
C ALA A 38 -0.42 -9.87 -17.75
N ALA A 39 -1.31 -9.42 -18.63
CA ALA A 39 -2.06 -8.20 -18.53
C ALA A 39 -2.45 -8.16 -17.06
N ILE A 40 -1.88 -7.22 -16.33
CA ILE A 40 -2.17 -7.05 -14.91
C ILE A 40 -3.67 -6.84 -14.92
N ALA A 41 -4.41 -7.88 -14.50
CA ALA A 41 -5.85 -7.84 -14.56
C ALA A 41 -6.23 -6.56 -13.83
N PRO A 42 -7.00 -5.66 -14.47
CA PRO A 42 -7.33 -4.39 -13.86
C PRO A 42 -7.85 -4.69 -12.47
N ILE A 43 -7.35 -3.96 -11.45
CA ILE A 43 -7.83 -4.12 -10.08
C ILE A 43 -9.33 -3.87 -10.16
N SER A 44 -10.09 -4.96 -10.13
CA SER A 44 -11.51 -4.94 -10.51
C SER A 44 -12.35 -4.21 -9.46
N ASP A 45 -11.81 -4.06 -8.26
CA ASP A 45 -12.40 -3.30 -7.18
C ASP A 45 -11.69 -1.93 -7.03
N PRO A 46 -12.34 -0.81 -7.39
CA PRO A 46 -11.75 0.51 -7.27
C PRO A 46 -11.47 0.90 -5.81
N VAL A 47 -12.13 0.30 -4.83
CA VAL A 47 -11.82 0.51 -3.41
C VAL A 47 -10.48 -0.12 -3.04
N VAL A 48 -10.14 -1.28 -3.63
CA VAL A 48 -8.83 -1.92 -3.45
C VAL A 48 -7.74 -1.12 -4.19
N ALA A 49 -8.05 -0.54 -5.35
CA ALA A 49 -7.13 0.34 -6.06
C ALA A 49 -6.82 1.61 -5.24
N PHE A 50 -7.86 2.27 -4.71
CA PHE A 50 -7.71 3.39 -3.78
C PHE A 50 -6.91 3.00 -2.54
N ALA A 51 -7.16 1.80 -1.99
CA ALA A 51 -6.41 1.30 -0.86
C ALA A 51 -4.92 1.10 -1.20
N ALA A 52 -4.52 0.85 -2.44
CA ALA A 52 -3.11 0.69 -2.78
C ALA A 52 -2.32 2.02 -2.77
N SER A 53 -2.96 3.13 -3.16
CA SER A 53 -2.30 4.42 -3.41
C SER A 53 -2.64 5.53 -2.40
N GLY A 54 -3.80 5.47 -1.75
CA GLY A 54 -4.29 6.52 -0.86
C GLY A 54 -3.42 6.73 0.39
N ALA A 55 -3.43 7.94 0.94
CA ALA A 55 -2.78 8.29 2.21
C ALA A 55 -3.85 8.48 3.31
N PRO A 56 -3.56 8.26 4.60
CA PRO A 56 -4.52 8.51 5.67
C PRO A 56 -5.15 9.91 5.57
N GLY A 57 -6.48 9.96 5.63
CA GLY A 57 -7.28 11.18 5.45
C GLY A 57 -7.66 11.50 4.01
N SER A 58 -7.04 10.87 2.99
CA SER A 58 -7.42 11.09 1.59
C SER A 58 -8.81 10.56 1.29
N GLU A 59 -9.46 11.14 0.30
CA GLU A 59 -10.82 10.80 -0.11
C GLU A 59 -10.93 10.79 -1.64
N GLU A 60 -11.72 9.87 -2.18
CA GLU A 60 -11.97 9.72 -3.61
C GLU A 60 -13.43 9.32 -3.86
N THR A 61 -13.95 9.61 -5.06
CA THR A 61 -15.25 9.13 -5.50
C THR A 61 -15.05 8.02 -6.51
N VAL A 62 -15.66 6.85 -6.28
CA VAL A 62 -15.55 5.67 -7.13
C VAL A 62 -16.93 5.10 -7.47
N VAL A 63 -17.06 4.34 -8.54
CA VAL A 63 -18.28 3.60 -8.88
C VAL A 63 -18.11 2.16 -8.43
N LEU A 64 -18.99 1.67 -7.55
CA LEU A 64 -18.93 0.30 -7.04
C LEU A 64 -19.40 -0.70 -8.11
N PRO A 65 -18.56 -1.66 -8.55
CA PRO A 65 -18.92 -2.57 -9.64
C PRO A 65 -20.12 -3.47 -9.35
N SER A 66 -20.36 -3.81 -8.08
CA SER A 66 -21.43 -4.71 -7.67
C SER A 66 -22.82 -4.08 -7.71
N THR A 67 -22.93 -2.77 -7.50
CA THR A 67 -24.21 -2.05 -7.40
C THR A 67 -24.37 -0.96 -8.45
N GLY A 68 -23.30 -0.55 -9.13
CA GLY A 68 -23.27 0.62 -10.01
C GLY A 68 -23.39 1.95 -9.28
N GLN A 69 -23.43 1.95 -7.94
CA GLN A 69 -23.59 3.18 -7.16
C GLN A 69 -22.27 3.95 -7.04
N THR A 70 -22.39 5.27 -7.04
CA THR A 70 -21.29 6.15 -6.68
C THR A 70 -21.06 6.07 -5.17
N ALA A 71 -19.82 5.84 -4.78
CA ALA A 71 -19.39 5.81 -3.39
C ALA A 71 -18.24 6.78 -3.16
N ARG A 72 -18.28 7.47 -2.02
CA ARG A 72 -17.17 8.25 -1.50
C ARG A 72 -16.35 7.37 -0.58
N VAL A 73 -15.09 7.15 -0.94
CA VAL A 73 -14.15 6.32 -0.17
C VAL A 73 -13.16 7.22 0.55
N ARG A 74 -12.88 6.94 1.82
CA ARG A 74 -11.91 7.69 2.62
C ARG A 74 -10.95 6.74 3.33
N MET A 75 -9.65 7.02 3.23
CA MET A 75 -8.63 6.31 3.99
C MET A 75 -8.71 6.76 5.45
N VAL A 76 -9.13 5.88 6.35
CA VAL A 76 -9.21 6.19 7.78
C VAL A 76 -7.83 6.09 8.41
N ARG A 77 -7.17 4.93 8.23
CA ARG A 77 -5.83 4.66 8.75
C ARG A 77 -5.09 3.61 7.93
N ALA A 78 -3.77 3.67 8.01
CA ALA A 78 -2.86 2.64 7.52
C ALA A 78 -1.98 2.18 8.70
N TYR A 79 -1.82 0.86 8.90
CA TYR A 79 -1.12 0.29 10.05
C TYR A 79 -0.57 -1.10 9.73
N ALA A 80 0.46 -1.53 10.46
CA ALA A 80 0.90 -2.92 10.44
C ALA A 80 0.08 -3.74 11.44
N ALA A 81 -0.54 -4.83 10.99
CA ALA A 81 -1.24 -5.77 11.86
C ALA A 81 -0.25 -6.57 12.73
N ALA A 82 -0.74 -7.27 13.76
CA ALA A 82 0.09 -8.14 14.61
C ALA A 82 0.83 -9.23 13.83
N SER A 83 0.34 -9.61 12.65
CA SER A 83 1.02 -10.54 11.73
C SER A 83 2.16 -9.90 10.91
N GLY A 84 2.43 -8.60 11.08
CA GLY A 84 3.40 -7.84 10.30
C GLY A 84 2.89 -7.39 8.93
N ARG A 85 1.65 -7.72 8.55
CA ARG A 85 1.04 -7.29 7.28
C ARG A 85 0.59 -5.84 7.34
N ASP A 86 0.89 -5.08 6.29
CA ASP A 86 0.30 -3.76 6.08
C ASP A 86 -1.22 -3.90 5.88
N CYS A 87 -2.00 -3.12 6.61
CA CYS A 87 -3.45 -3.08 6.54
C CYS A 87 -3.93 -1.62 6.48
N ARG A 88 -5.04 -1.43 5.79
CA ARG A 88 -5.65 -0.13 5.53
C ARG A 88 -7.14 -0.23 5.78
N GLU A 89 -7.66 0.71 6.53
CA GLU A 89 -9.08 0.80 6.85
C GLU A 89 -9.70 1.91 6.02
N ILE A 90 -10.70 1.54 5.21
CA ILE A 90 -11.37 2.44 4.28
C ILE A 90 -12.82 2.59 4.72
N LEU A 91 -13.26 3.84 4.88
CA LEU A 91 -14.68 4.14 5.03
C LEU A 91 -15.28 4.31 3.63
N VAL A 92 -16.31 3.53 3.32
CA VAL A 92 -17.06 3.61 2.06
C VAL A 92 -18.45 4.14 2.36
N ARG A 93 -18.76 5.32 1.85
CA ARG A 93 -20.06 5.96 2.00
C ARG A 93 -20.81 5.96 0.67
N THR A 94 -22.03 5.43 0.71
CA THR A 94 -23.03 5.49 -0.36
C THR A 94 -24.22 6.31 0.14
N ASP A 95 -25.21 6.58 -0.73
CA ASP A 95 -26.37 7.41 -0.37
C ASP A 95 -27.22 6.84 0.77
N GLY A 96 -27.20 5.51 0.97
CA GLY A 96 -28.00 4.84 2.00
C GLY A 96 -27.20 4.13 3.10
N SER A 97 -25.88 4.06 3.00
CA SER A 97 -25.08 3.31 3.96
C SER A 97 -23.64 3.81 4.08
N THR A 98 -23.08 3.63 5.26
CA THR A 98 -21.64 3.75 5.48
C THR A 98 -21.12 2.41 5.98
N GLN A 99 -20.08 1.90 5.33
CA GLN A 99 -19.43 0.65 5.70
C GLN A 99 -17.93 0.86 5.84
N THR A 100 -17.30 0.10 6.73
CA THR A 100 -15.84 0.08 6.87
C THR A 100 -15.30 -1.20 6.24
N ARG A 101 -14.37 -1.05 5.29
CA ARG A 101 -13.67 -2.17 4.64
C ARG A 101 -12.22 -2.21 5.12
N LEU A 102 -11.76 -3.41 5.48
CA LEU A 102 -10.37 -3.64 5.87
C LEU A 102 -9.65 -4.28 4.69
N ILE A 103 -8.56 -3.68 4.22
CA ILE A 103 -7.80 -4.15 3.07
C ILE A 103 -6.35 -4.30 3.49
N CYS A 104 -5.79 -5.49 3.31
CA CYS A 104 -4.44 -5.80 3.75
C CYS A 104 -3.57 -6.32 2.62
N ARG A 105 -2.26 -6.14 2.77
CA ARG A 105 -1.26 -6.67 1.88
C ARG A 105 -1.23 -8.20 1.96
N ALA A 106 -1.21 -8.82 0.79
CA ALA A 106 -1.13 -10.25 0.58
C ALA A 106 -0.21 -10.52 -0.62
N GLY A 107 1.03 -10.91 -0.34
CA GLY A 107 2.08 -11.02 -1.36
C GLY A 107 2.40 -9.66 -1.98
N ASN A 108 2.34 -9.59 -3.31
CA ASN A 108 2.54 -8.37 -4.09
C ASN A 108 1.28 -7.51 -4.24
N GLY A 109 0.12 -7.95 -3.72
CA GLY A 109 -1.16 -7.27 -3.91
C GLY A 109 -1.86 -6.88 -2.61
N TRP A 110 -3.00 -6.23 -2.78
CA TRP A 110 -3.94 -5.89 -1.70
C TRP A 110 -5.17 -6.78 -1.81
N ARG A 111 -5.67 -7.26 -0.67
CA ARG A 111 -6.89 -8.08 -0.59
C ARG A 111 -7.75 -7.63 0.56
N GLU A 112 -9.06 -7.68 0.37
CA GLU A 112 -10.00 -7.45 1.44
C GLU A 112 -9.85 -8.53 2.53
N ALA A 113 -9.89 -8.08 3.78
CA ALA A 113 -9.87 -8.89 4.97
C ALA A 113 -11.13 -8.61 5.79
N ARG A 114 -11.60 -9.61 6.53
CA ARG A 114 -12.68 -9.38 7.50
C ARG A 114 -12.18 -8.50 8.65
N PRO A 115 -12.89 -7.44 9.03
CA PRO A 115 -12.67 -6.77 10.30
C PRO A 115 -12.84 -7.77 11.44
N LEU A 116 -11.86 -7.83 12.35
CA LEU A 116 -11.95 -8.72 13.52
C LEU A 116 -12.92 -8.19 14.58
N ILE A 117 -13.20 -6.89 14.55
CA ILE A 117 -14.13 -6.22 15.46
C ILE A 117 -15.00 -5.31 14.60
N GLN A 118 -16.30 -5.62 14.51
CA GLN A 118 -17.30 -4.79 13.83
C GLN A 118 -17.88 -3.73 14.78
N ASP A 119 -17.64 -3.87 16.09
CA ASP A 119 -18.31 -3.12 17.14
C ASP A 119 -17.30 -2.43 18.08
N ALA A 120 -16.90 -1.21 17.74
CA ALA A 120 -16.40 -0.25 18.73
C ALA A 120 -17.38 0.92 18.94
N SER A 121 -18.54 0.90 18.28
CA SER A 121 -19.63 1.86 18.53
C SER A 121 -20.82 1.27 19.28
N ALA A 122 -20.72 0.04 19.80
CA ALA A 122 -21.64 -0.47 20.82
C ALA A 122 -21.13 -0.09 22.21
N ARG A 123 -21.05 1.22 22.50
CA ARG A 123 -21.01 1.70 23.88
C ARG A 123 -21.89 2.95 23.98
N PRO A 124 -22.95 2.91 24.81
CA PRO A 124 -23.89 4.02 24.98
C PRO A 124 -23.22 5.27 25.56
#